data_AF-A0A7C2C7E5-F1
#
_entry.id   AF-A0A7C2C7E5-F1
#
_cell.length_a   1.000
_cell.length_b   1.000
_cell.length_c   1.000
_cell.angle_alpha   90.00
_cell.angle_beta   90.00
_cell.angle_gamma   90.00
#
_symmetry.space_group_name_H-M   'P 1'
#
loop_
_entity.id
_entity.type
_entity.pdbx_description
1 polymer ?
#
loop_
_entity_poly.entity_id
_entity_poly.type
_entity_poly.pdbx_seq_one_letter_code
_entity_poly.pdbx_strand_id
1 'polypeptide(L)' 'GKLARRLVLGNLLVVGSVNAARDHYRLAVEDLVRAACRWGKDFVGRLITHRYSVEAAPEALGRHPPDEIKAVVDWAG' A
#
# COMPACT_ATOMS: atom_id res chain seq x y z
N GLY A 1 -28.77 -3.70 19.84
CA GLY A 1 -28.30 -3.87 18.45
C GLY A 1 -28.49 -2.64 17.57
N LYS A 2 -27.81 -1.52 17.89
CA LYS A 2 -27.93 -0.26 17.11
C LYS A 2 -27.19 -0.35 15.76
N LEU A 3 -26.04 -1.01 15.71
CA LEU A 3 -25.25 -1.23 14.50
C LEU A 3 -25.98 -2.12 13.50
N ALA A 4 -26.41 -3.32 13.92
CA ALA A 4 -27.17 -4.24 13.08
C ALA A 4 -28.44 -3.58 12.50
N ARG A 5 -29.19 -2.83 13.31
CA ARG A 5 -30.38 -2.08 12.84
C ARG A 5 -30.02 -1.05 11.76
N ARG A 6 -28.87 -0.38 11.86
CA ARG A 6 -28.41 0.58 10.82
C ARG A 6 -27.98 -0.14 9.55
N LEU A 7 -27.31 -1.28 9.65
CA LEU A 7 -26.90 -2.07 8.50
C LEU A 7 -28.12 -2.54 7.69
N VAL A 8 -29.13 -3.07 8.38
CA VAL A 8 -30.36 -3.57 7.75
C VAL A 8 -31.20 -2.43 7.16
N LEU A 9 -31.57 -1.43 7.97
CA LEU A 9 -32.44 -0.34 7.48
C LEU A 9 -31.75 0.58 6.47
N GLY A 10 -30.42 0.63 6.48
CA GLY A 10 -29.62 1.40 5.53
C GLY A 10 -29.22 0.61 4.27
N ASN A 11 -29.60 -0.68 4.16
CA ASN A 11 -29.16 -1.58 3.09
C ASN A 11 -27.62 -1.56 2.90
N LEU A 12 -26.88 -1.52 4.01
CA LEU A 12 -25.43 -1.38 3.97
C LEU A 12 -24.78 -2.73 3.68
N LEU A 13 -23.88 -2.75 2.71
CA LEU A 13 -23.08 -3.91 2.34
C LEU A 13 -21.76 -3.94 3.13
N VAL A 14 -21.41 -5.12 3.63
CA VAL A 14 -20.09 -5.40 4.20
C VAL A 14 -19.44 -6.49 3.35
N VAL A 15 -18.31 -6.18 2.73
CA VAL A 15 -17.55 -7.12 1.88
C VAL A 15 -16.18 -7.35 2.48
N GLY A 16 -15.79 -8.62 2.65
CA GLY A 16 -14.40 -9.00 2.88
C GLY A 16 -13.65 -9.04 1.55
N SER A 17 -12.54 -8.32 1.45
CA SER A 17 -11.67 -8.32 0.26
C SER A 17 -10.25 -8.68 0.69
N VAL A 18 -9.68 -9.69 0.06
CA VAL A 18 -8.32 -10.17 0.33
C VAL A 18 -7.68 -10.61 -0.97
N ASN A 19 -6.37 -10.36 -1.09
CA ASN A 19 -5.55 -10.72 -2.25
C ASN A 19 -5.97 -10.01 -3.56
N ALA A 20 -5.31 -10.38 -4.66
CA ALA A 20 -5.50 -9.80 -5.98
C ALA A 20 -5.14 -10.80 -7.10
N ALA A 21 -5.86 -10.74 -8.22
CA ALA A 21 -5.53 -11.46 -9.44
C ALA A 21 -4.43 -10.72 -10.25
N ARG A 22 -3.79 -11.41 -11.19
CA ARG A 22 -2.74 -10.86 -12.07
C ARG A 22 -3.12 -9.51 -12.69
N ASP A 23 -4.35 -9.38 -13.16
CA ASP A 23 -4.79 -8.18 -13.87
C ASP A 23 -4.84 -6.95 -12.93
N HIS A 24 -5.05 -7.15 -11.63
CA HIS A 24 -4.95 -6.07 -10.64
C HIS A 24 -3.52 -5.54 -10.51
N TYR A 25 -2.48 -6.38 -10.71
CA TYR A 25 -1.09 -5.90 -10.71
C TYR A 25 -0.80 -5.04 -11.95
N ARG A 26 -1.37 -5.42 -13.11
CA ARG A 26 -1.29 -4.60 -14.34
C ARG A 26 -1.97 -3.26 -14.12
N LEU A 27 -3.18 -3.24 -13.55
CA LEU A 27 -3.90 -2.03 -13.21
C LEU A 27 -3.11 -1.15 -12.21
N ALA A 28 -2.48 -1.74 -11.21
CA ALA A 28 -1.67 -1.01 -10.23
C ALA A 28 -0.48 -0.29 -10.88
N VAL A 29 0.19 -0.90 -11.85
CA VAL A 29 1.28 -0.23 -12.60
C VAL A 29 0.73 0.96 -13.40
N GLU A 30 -0.41 0.78 -14.09
CA GLU A 30 -1.06 1.87 -14.82
C GLU A 30 -1.44 3.03 -13.90
N ASP A 31 -1.96 2.73 -12.71
CA ASP A 31 -2.28 3.72 -11.69
C ASP A 31 -1.05 4.48 -11.19
N LEU A 32 0.06 3.78 -10.92
CA LEU A 32 1.31 4.43 -10.50
C LEU A 32 1.86 5.36 -11.59
N VAL A 33 1.77 4.96 -12.87
CA VAL A 33 2.15 5.81 -14.00
C VAL A 33 1.25 7.04 -14.08
N ARG A 34 -0.08 6.87 -14.00
CA ARG A 34 -1.05 7.97 -14.01
C ARG A 34 -0.79 8.94 -12.85
N ALA A 35 -0.48 8.41 -11.66
CA ALA A 35 -0.15 9.20 -10.49
C ALA A 35 1.13 10.03 -10.71
N ALA A 36 2.17 9.42 -11.27
CA ALA A 36 3.43 10.10 -11.55
C ALA A 36 3.25 11.20 -12.61
N CYS A 37 2.41 10.99 -13.63
CA CYS A 37 2.08 12.01 -14.62
C CYS A 37 1.29 13.18 -14.02
N ARG A 38 0.41 12.91 -13.05
CA ARG A 38 -0.47 13.93 -12.45
C ARG A 38 0.21 14.74 -11.36
N TRP A 39 0.97 14.09 -10.49
CA TRP A 39 1.52 14.68 -9.28
C TRP A 39 3.06 14.74 -9.25
N GLY A 40 3.72 14.22 -10.29
CA GLY A 40 5.17 14.14 -10.37
C GLY A 40 5.74 12.87 -9.76
N LYS A 41 6.91 12.45 -10.26
CA LYS A 41 7.62 11.26 -9.77
C LYS A 41 8.05 11.39 -8.32
N ASP A 42 8.44 12.60 -7.89
CA ASP A 42 8.88 12.83 -6.51
C ASP A 42 7.73 12.63 -5.52
N PHE A 43 6.51 13.07 -5.87
CA PHE A 43 5.34 12.86 -5.03
C PHE A 43 5.03 11.36 -4.85
N VAL A 44 5.01 10.59 -5.95
CA VAL A 44 4.78 9.13 -5.89
C VAL A 44 5.93 8.43 -5.17
N GLY A 45 7.16 8.90 -5.36
CA GLY A 45 8.36 8.37 -4.72
C GLY A 45 8.33 8.44 -3.20
N ARG A 46 7.59 9.40 -2.62
CA ARG A 46 7.39 9.53 -1.16
C ARG A 46 6.67 8.35 -0.52
N LEU A 47 6.01 7.48 -1.31
CA LEU A 47 5.45 6.23 -0.79
C LEU A 47 6.55 5.32 -0.23
N ILE A 48 7.76 5.39 -0.80
CA ILE A 48 8.94 4.71 -0.27
C ILE A 48 9.53 5.58 0.84
N THR A 49 9.16 5.27 2.08
CA THR A 49 9.56 6.02 3.28
C THR A 49 10.91 5.57 3.82
N HIS A 50 11.24 4.29 3.66
CA HIS A 50 12.46 3.69 4.22
C HIS A 50 13.17 2.82 3.18
N ARG A 51 14.50 2.92 3.16
CA ARG A 51 15.38 2.14 2.29
C ARG A 51 16.46 1.48 3.13
N TYR A 52 16.61 0.18 2.98
CA TYR A 52 17.59 -0.64 3.68
C TYR A 52 18.54 -1.27 2.66
N SER A 53 19.81 -1.42 3.01
CA SER A 53 20.70 -2.30 2.25
C SER A 53 20.33 -3.76 2.49
N VAL A 54 20.87 -4.68 1.68
CA VAL A 54 20.66 -6.11 1.86
C VAL A 54 21.09 -6.57 3.26
N GLU A 55 22.20 -6.03 3.78
CA GLU A 55 22.74 -6.38 5.10
C GLU A 55 21.81 -5.92 6.24
N ALA A 56 21.12 -4.79 6.04
CA ALA A 56 20.18 -4.23 7.00
C ALA A 56 18.74 -4.75 6.81
N ALA A 57 18.48 -5.63 5.84
CA ALA A 57 17.15 -6.19 5.59
C ALA A 57 16.47 -6.82 6.81
N PRO A 58 17.18 -7.48 7.76
CA PRO A 58 16.55 -7.98 8.99
C PRO A 58 15.91 -6.88 9.85
N GLU A 59 16.44 -5.65 9.84
CA GLU A 59 15.87 -4.52 10.60
C GLU A 59 14.51 -4.11 10.04
N ALA A 60 14.36 -4.13 8.71
CA ALA A 60 13.11 -3.80 8.02
C ALA A 60 11.95 -4.75 8.37
N LEU A 61 12.25 -5.97 8.83
CA LEU A 61 11.25 -6.96 9.25
C LEU A 61 10.90 -6.86 10.74
N GLY A 62 11.83 -6.34 11.56
CA GLY A 62 11.69 -6.30 13.01
C GLY A 62 11.24 -4.95 13.57
N ARG A 63 11.41 -3.86 12.82
CA ARG A 63 11.16 -2.50 13.31
C ARG A 63 10.41 -1.67 12.27
N HIS A 64 9.20 -1.25 12.62
CA HIS A 64 8.36 -0.36 11.82
C HIS A 64 8.20 0.99 12.53
N PRO A 65 8.89 2.06 12.09
CA PRO A 65 8.68 3.40 12.63
C PRO A 65 7.27 3.92 12.30
N PRO A 66 6.74 4.86 13.10
CA PRO A 66 5.34 5.28 13.04
C PRO A 66 4.95 6.01 11.74
N ASP A 67 5.92 6.50 10.97
CA ASP A 67 5.74 7.16 9.68
C ASP A 67 5.91 6.22 8.48
N GLU A 68 6.14 4.91 8.71
CA GLU A 68 6.37 3.95 7.63
C GLU A 68 5.12 3.71 6.77
N ILE A 69 5.29 3.89 5.46
CA ILE A 69 4.31 3.49 4.42
C ILE A 69 4.83 2.27 3.64
N LYS A 70 6.08 2.35 3.17
CA LYS A 70 6.76 1.28 2.45
C LYS A 70 8.26 1.31 2.75
N ALA A 71 8.75 0.26 3.38
CA ALA A 71 10.17 -0.08 3.40
C ALA A 71 10.54 -0.89 2.15
N VAL A 72 11.69 -0.58 1.55
CA VAL A 72 12.28 -1.36 0.45
C VAL A 72 13.70 -1.78 0.79
N VAL A 73 14.11 -2.95 0.32
CA VAL A 73 15.51 -3.39 0.36
C VAL A 73 16.12 -3.09 -1.00
N ASP A 74 17.22 -2.35 -1.00
CA ASP A 74 18.02 -2.13 -2.19
C ASP A 74 19.00 -3.29 -2.38
N TRP A 75 18.93 -3.92 -3.54
CA TRP A 75 19.74 -5.10 -3.90
C TRP A 75 20.94 -4.72 -4.77
N ALA A 76 20.99 -3.48 -5.26
CA ALA A 76 22.13 -2.94 -5.99
C ALA A 76 23.08 -2.28 -4.98
N GLY A 77 24.08 -3.05 -4.55
CA GLY A 77 25.32 -2.49 -3.99
C GLY A 77 26.23 -2.01 -5.11
#